data_AF-A0A3C0WXX9-F1
#
_entry.id   AF-A0A3C0WXX9-F1
#
_cell.length_a   1.000
_cell.length_b   1.000
_cell.length_c   1.000
_cell.angle_alpha   90.00
_cell.angle_beta   90.00
_cell.angle_gamma   90.00
#
_symmetry.space_group_name_H-M   'P 1'
#
loop_
_entity.id
_entity.type
_entity.pdbx_description
1 polymer ?
#
loop_
_entity_poly.entity_id
_entity_poly.type
_entity_poly.pdbx_seq_one_letter_code
_entity_poly.pdbx_strand_id
1 'polypeptide(L)'
;MNTFESNSRLEEEDEKKKKDSPMDKETLLKTRIITLFSEINKDSAQSVIQQLIMLDNDDCSKPIWIYVNSPGGEVDSGLAIYDMIRLVKSPVNMLGVGLIAS
;
A
#
# COMPACT_ATOMS: atom_id res chain seq x y z
N MET A 1 -36.07 53.05 -9.44
CA MET A 1 -36.36 51.78 -10.12
C MET A 1 -35.33 50.77 -9.64
N ASN A 2 -35.56 50.18 -8.45
CA ASN A 2 -34.69 49.15 -7.88
C ASN A 2 -35.53 47.88 -7.78
N THR A 3 -35.12 46.85 -8.51
CA THR A 3 -35.80 45.56 -8.61
C THR A 3 -35.55 44.70 -7.38
N PHE A 4 -36.66 44.41 -6.70
CA PHE A 4 -37.06 43.22 -5.95
C PHE A 4 -36.03 42.10 -5.70
N GLU A 5 -35.93 41.84 -4.40
CA GLU A 5 -35.65 40.59 -3.68
C GLU A 5 -35.67 39.28 -4.47
N SER A 6 -34.69 38.43 -4.15
CA SER A 6 -34.96 37.04 -3.77
C SER A 6 -33.85 36.56 -2.85
N ASN A 7 -34.12 36.66 -1.55
CA ASN A 7 -33.35 35.98 -0.52
C ASN A 7 -33.80 34.51 -0.52
N SER A 8 -33.04 33.61 -1.15
CA SER A 8 -33.17 32.17 -0.95
C SER A 8 -32.12 31.73 0.08
N ARG A 9 -32.63 31.55 1.29
CA ARG A 9 -31.99 30.92 2.45
C ARG A 9 -31.78 29.42 2.18
N LEU A 10 -30.65 28.91 2.71
CA LEU A 10 -30.30 27.49 2.96
C LEU A 10 -29.90 26.73 1.68
N GLU A 11 -28.80 25.98 1.61
CA GLU A 11 -28.33 25.00 2.59
C GLU A 11 -26.80 25.00 2.77
N GLU A 12 -26.43 24.73 4.01
CA GLU A 12 -25.11 24.28 4.46
C GLU A 12 -24.61 23.13 3.58
N GLU A 13 -23.33 23.17 3.21
CA GLU A 13 -22.49 21.99 3.37
C GLU A 13 -21.04 22.48 3.43
N ASP A 14 -20.51 22.48 4.65
CA ASP A 14 -19.09 22.33 4.92
C ASP A 14 -18.56 21.16 4.10
N GLU A 15 -18.08 21.43 2.89
CA GLU A 15 -17.16 20.54 2.20
C GLU A 15 -15.82 20.61 2.95
N LYS A 16 -15.80 19.91 4.10
CA LYS A 16 -14.64 19.17 4.56
C LYS A 16 -14.17 18.34 3.38
N LYS A 17 -13.30 18.92 2.55
CA LYS A 17 -12.45 18.14 1.65
C LYS A 17 -11.62 17.25 2.54
N LYS A 18 -12.14 16.03 2.68
CA LYS A 18 -11.55 14.90 3.36
C LYS A 18 -10.09 14.91 2.99
N LYS A 19 -9.28 15.00 4.04
CA LYS A 19 -7.88 14.66 4.04
C LYS A 19 -7.82 13.25 3.43
N ASP A 20 -7.58 13.16 2.13
CA ASP A 20 -7.14 11.94 1.47
C ASP A 20 -5.74 11.65 2.02
N SER A 21 -5.66 11.29 3.31
CA SER A 21 -4.51 10.56 3.77
C SER A 21 -4.68 9.18 3.16
N PRO A 22 -3.77 8.73 2.28
CA PRO A 22 -3.71 7.33 1.94
C PRO A 22 -3.40 6.62 3.24
N MET A 23 -4.43 6.06 3.88
CA MET A 23 -4.41 5.14 5.02
C MET A 23 -3.01 5.00 5.63
N ASP A 24 -2.72 5.83 6.63
CA ASP A 24 -1.37 6.15 7.12
C ASP A 24 -0.44 4.92 7.09
N LYS A 25 0.59 4.93 6.23
CA LYS A 25 1.57 3.84 6.05
C LYS A 25 2.10 3.30 7.39
N GLU A 26 2.19 4.16 8.40
CA GLU A 26 2.59 3.83 9.77
C GLU A 26 1.66 2.81 10.46
N THR A 27 0.37 2.80 10.14
CA THR A 27 -0.60 1.85 10.71
C THR A 27 -0.48 0.47 10.07
N LEU A 28 -0.19 0.40 8.76
CA LEU A 28 0.10 -0.85 8.04
C LEU A 28 1.42 -1.50 8.49
N LEU A 29 2.42 -0.69 8.81
CA LEU A 29 3.69 -1.18 9.33
C LEU A 29 3.53 -1.80 10.73
N LYS A 30 2.63 -1.25 11.57
CA LYS A 30 2.25 -1.89 12.86
C LYS A 30 1.55 -3.23 12.68
N THR A 31 0.81 -3.41 11.58
CA THR A 31 0.16 -4.70 11.28
C THR A 31 1.08 -5.68 10.54
N ARG A 32 2.33 -5.28 10.22
CA ARG A 32 3.32 -6.09 9.49
C ARG A 32 2.79 -6.58 8.13
N ILE A 33 2.10 -5.68 7.42
CA ILE A 33 1.52 -5.94 6.10
C ILE A 33 2.27 -5.12 5.04
N ILE A 34 2.71 -5.78 3.98
CA ILE A 34 3.30 -5.18 2.78
C ILE A 34 2.27 -5.32 1.65
N THR A 35 2.04 -4.25 0.90
CA THR A 35 1.12 -4.26 -0.25
C THR A 35 1.88 -4.14 -1.57
N LEU A 36 1.58 -5.05 -2.50
CA LEU A 36 2.15 -5.11 -3.85
C LEU A 36 1.01 -5.07 -4.86
N PHE A 37 0.55 -3.85 -5.15
CA PHE A 37 -0.65 -3.57 -5.97
C PHE A 37 -0.30 -2.91 -7.31
N SER A 38 0.95 -3.09 -7.74
CA SER A 38 1.51 -2.45 -8.93
C SER A 38 2.24 -3.47 -9.79
N GLU A 39 2.63 -3.04 -11.00
CA GLU A 39 3.61 -3.75 -11.80
C GLU A 39 4.91 -3.99 -11.03
N ILE A 40 5.56 -5.11 -11.30
CA ILE A 40 6.86 -5.47 -10.73
C ILE A 40 7.96 -4.78 -11.53
N ASN A 41 8.63 -3.83 -10.91
CA ASN A 41 9.75 -3.11 -11.48
C ASN A 41 10.76 -2.79 -10.37
N LYS A 42 11.88 -2.18 -10.74
CA LYS A 42 12.95 -1.85 -9.80
C LYS A 42 12.48 -1.05 -8.57
N ASP A 43 11.59 -0.07 -8.77
CA ASP A 43 11.13 0.81 -7.69
C ASP A 43 10.18 0.08 -6.74
N SER A 44 9.22 -0.70 -7.29
CA SER A 44 8.30 -1.50 -6.49
C SER A 44 9.03 -2.61 -5.72
N ALA A 45 10.00 -3.28 -6.37
CA ALA A 45 10.87 -4.26 -5.72
C ALA A 45 11.69 -3.63 -4.60
N GLN A 46 12.34 -2.49 -4.84
CA GLN A 46 13.13 -1.80 -3.81
C GLN A 46 12.25 -1.45 -2.59
N SER A 47 11.03 -0.96 -2.81
CA SER A 47 10.08 -0.64 -1.74
C SER A 47 9.69 -1.88 -0.91
N VAL A 48 9.38 -3.00 -1.56
CA VAL A 48 9.04 -4.26 -0.88
C VAL A 48 10.23 -4.78 -0.07
N ILE A 49 11.42 -4.77 -0.66
CA ILE A 49 12.66 -5.25 -0.02
C ILE A 49 12.99 -4.41 1.22
N GLN A 50 12.89 -3.09 1.12
CA GLN A 50 13.11 -2.19 2.26
C GLN A 50 12.13 -2.47 3.41
N GLN A 51 10.85 -2.70 3.10
CA GLN A 51 9.84 -3.05 4.10
C GLN A 51 10.11 -4.41 4.73
N LEU A 52 10.53 -5.41 3.95
CA LEU A 52 10.90 -6.73 4.47
C LEU A 52 12.05 -6.63 5.48
N ILE A 53 13.12 -5.91 5.14
CA ILE A 53 14.28 -5.70 6.02
C ILE A 53 13.87 -4.94 7.28
N MET A 54 13.04 -3.91 7.14
CA MET A 54 12.55 -3.12 8.27
C MET A 54 11.75 -3.99 9.25
N LEU A 55 10.83 -4.81 8.75
CA LEU A 55 9.97 -5.67 9.58
C LEU A 55 10.74 -6.84 10.19
N ASP A 56 11.72 -7.40 9.49
CA ASP A 56 12.59 -8.46 10.01
C ASP A 56 13.49 -7.94 11.14
N ASN A 57 14.02 -6.72 11.01
CA ASN A 57 14.82 -6.06 12.05
C ASN A 57 13.98 -5.65 13.27
N ASP A 58 12.71 -5.30 13.08
CA ASP A 58 11.80 -4.95 14.19
C ASP A 58 11.45 -6.19 15.04
N ASP A 59 11.02 -7.28 14.39
CA ASP A 59 10.75 -8.55 15.08
C ASP A 59 10.83 -9.74 14.10
N CYS A 60 11.96 -10.46 14.15
CA CYS A 60 12.19 -11.61 13.29
C CYS A 60 11.33 -12.85 13.63
N SER A 61 10.60 -12.85 14.76
CA SER A 61 9.77 -14.00 15.18
C SER A 61 8.33 -13.91 14.65
N LYS A 62 7.89 -12.70 14.29
CA LYS A 62 6.51 -12.46 13.85
C LYS A 62 6.36 -12.60 12.34
N PRO A 63 5.22 -13.15 11.88
CA PRO A 63 4.95 -13.27 10.47
C PRO A 63 4.81 -11.91 9.78
N ILE A 64 5.18 -11.87 8.50
CA ILE A 64 4.96 -10.75 7.59
C ILE A 64 3.95 -11.20 6.55
N TRP A 65 2.94 -10.37 6.30
CA TRP A 65 1.92 -10.63 5.28
C TRP A 65 2.18 -9.75 4.06
N ILE A 66 2.25 -10.36 2.88
CA ILE A 66 2.33 -9.63 1.61
C ILE A 66 1.03 -9.84 0.85
N TYR A 67 0.35 -8.75 0.51
CA TYR A 67 -0.85 -8.79 -0.34
C TYR A 67 -0.46 -8.47 -1.77
N VAL A 68 -0.68 -9.42 -2.67
CA VAL A 68 -0.23 -9.35 -4.06
C VAL A 68 -1.43 -9.21 -4.99
N ASN A 69 -1.44 -8.11 -5.75
CA ASN A 69 -2.36 -7.85 -6.85
C ASN A 69 -1.54 -7.17 -7.97
N SER A 70 -0.90 -7.99 -8.80
CA SER A 70 0.05 -7.50 -9.80
C SER A 70 -0.17 -8.18 -11.15
N PRO A 71 -0.13 -7.42 -12.27
CA PRO A 71 -0.14 -8.00 -13.61
C PRO A 71 1.19 -8.68 -13.98
N GLY A 72 2.20 -8.67 -13.10
CA GLY A 72 3.55 -9.14 -13.37
C GLY A 72 4.52 -8.00 -13.63
N GLY A 73 5.62 -8.27 -14.33
CA GLY A 73 6.60 -7.25 -14.72
C GLY A 73 8.00 -7.80 -14.99
N GLU A 74 9.02 -7.08 -14.56
CA GLU A 74 10.44 -7.44 -14.74
C GLU A 74 10.84 -8.68 -13.93
N VAL A 75 11.41 -9.68 -14.61
CA VAL A 75 11.84 -10.95 -13.98
C VAL A 75 12.92 -10.71 -12.93
N ASP A 76 13.92 -9.88 -13.22
CA ASP A 76 15.03 -9.60 -12.28
C ASP A 76 14.53 -8.93 -10.99
N SER A 77 13.57 -8.00 -11.12
CA SER A 77 12.92 -7.34 -9.99
C SER A 77 12.08 -8.33 -9.17
N GLY A 78 11.39 -9.25 -9.82
CA GLY A 78 10.68 -10.35 -9.16
C GLY A 78 11.62 -11.31 -8.43
N LEU A 79 12.76 -11.67 -9.03
CA LEU A 79 13.79 -12.50 -8.41
C LEU A 79 14.41 -11.83 -7.19
N ALA A 80 14.68 -10.52 -7.26
CA ALA A 80 15.18 -9.77 -6.11
C ALA A 80 14.21 -9.81 -4.92
N ILE A 81 12.89 -9.69 -5.16
CA ILE A 81 11.87 -9.86 -4.12
C ILE A 81 11.88 -11.31 -3.58
N TYR A 82 11.91 -12.28 -4.49
CA TYR A 82 11.90 -13.71 -4.14
C TYR A 82 13.08 -14.11 -3.24
N ASP A 83 14.29 -13.67 -3.59
CA ASP A 83 15.50 -13.95 -2.81
C ASP A 83 15.43 -13.28 -1.44
N MET A 84 14.93 -12.04 -1.36
CA MET A 84 14.78 -11.34 -0.10
C MET A 84 13.73 -11.99 0.82
N ILE A 85 12.63 -12.51 0.28
CA ILE A 85 11.64 -13.28 1.04
C ILE A 85 12.27 -14.53 1.68
N ARG A 86 13.25 -15.16 1.02
CA ARG A 86 13.98 -16.32 1.55
C ARG A 86 15.12 -15.96 2.49
N LEU A 87 15.65 -14.74 2.38
CA LEU A 87 16.76 -14.26 3.20
C LEU A 87 16.29 -13.83 4.61
N VAL A 88 15.13 -13.18 4.70
CA VAL A 88 14.59 -12.72 5.99
C VAL A 88 14.26 -13.88 6.91
N LYS A 89 14.44 -13.67 8.22
CA LYS A 89 14.18 -14.69 9.24
C LYS A 89 12.70 -14.78 9.60
N SER A 90 11.99 -13.66 9.52
CA SER A 90 10.54 -13.60 9.70
C SER A 90 9.82 -14.55 8.74
N PRO A 91 8.83 -15.34 9.21
CA PRO A 91 8.02 -16.16 8.32
C PRO A 91 7.17 -15.25 7.42
N VAL A 92 7.34 -15.36 6.11
CA VAL A 92 6.61 -14.56 5.12
C VAL A 92 5.44 -15.34 4.54
N ASN A 93 4.24 -14.78 4.65
CA ASN A 93 3.03 -15.32 4.04
C ASN A 93 2.58 -14.39 2.90
N MET A 94 2.27 -14.96 1.74
CA MET A 94 1.74 -14.21 0.60
C MET A 94 0.27 -14.55 0.38
N LEU A 95 -0.56 -13.52 0.30
CA LEU A 95 -1.97 -13.64 -0.06
C LEU A 95 -2.18 -12.98 -1.42
N GLY A 96 -2.60 -13.79 -2.37
CA GLY A 96 -3.03 -13.34 -3.67
C GLY A 96 -4.41 -12.69 -3.63
N VAL A 97 -4.56 -11.51 -4.22
CA VAL A 97 -5.81 -10.76 -4.29
C VAL A 97 -6.00 -10.24 -5.71
N GLY A 98 -7.16 -10.47 -6.32
CA GLY A 98 -7.47 -9.90 -7.64
C GLY A 98 -6.67 -10.57 -8.77
N LEU A 99 -5.93 -9.75 -9.53
CA LEU A 99 -5.13 -10.22 -10.67
C LEU A 99 -3.72 -10.57 -10.19
N ILE A 100 -3.29 -11.78 -10.51
CA ILE A 100 -1.93 -12.25 -10.28
C ILE A 100 -1.50 -12.92 -11.58
N ALA A 101 -0.58 -12.30 -12.30
CA ALA A 101 -0.13 -12.76 -13.59
C ALA A 101 1.39 -12.66 -13.71
N SER A 102 1.92 -13.47 -14.64
CA SER A 102 3.35 -13.74 -14.93
C SER A 102 4.02 -14.85 -14.13
#